data_AF-A0A3R7Q8V8-F1
#
_entry.id   AF-A0A3R7Q8V8-F1
#
_cell.length_a   1.000
_cell.length_b   1.000
_cell.length_c   1.000
_cell.angle_alpha   90.00
_cell.angle_beta   90.00
_cell.angle_gamma   90.00
#
_symmetry.space_group_name_H-M   'P 1'
#
loop_
_entity.id
_entity.type
_entity.pdbx_description
1 polymer ?
#
loop_
_entity_poly.entity_id
_entity_poly.type
_entity_poly.pdbx_seq_one_letter_code
_entity_poly.pdbx_strand_id
1 'polypeptide(L)'
;MDSQGLQIMNIKLRQWLEHLGLQLIGRNHFNPKAAARDERYKISIWPGYSTSVRQHEQALLLNVDVVHKFLRTETAYDIMRKCGRNVKTEAPKYLLGTVVMTTYNEKTYRVDDIDWDCNPSSCFPYKGGECTYLDYYEKNYQVKIRDQKQPMLVSKPKKRDLRRGAGNIYLVPELCIMTGLTDDMRGDFNMMKDLAQYMRMAPDKRVQALVRFNRDLASNEKHTFPSISLLHSPLSSFPPSLYLCLSLSLPLPLSLSFNLLFLSSFGGSLPTGSTFLPLRPRDFSLPLPNRKINSLDPESL
;
A
#
# COMPACT_ATOMS: atom_id res chain seq x y z
N MET A 1 14.27 18.24 -10.97
CA MET A 1 12.85 18.10 -11.37
C MET A 1 12.01 18.85 -10.34
N ASP A 2 11.00 19.57 -10.79
CA ASP A 2 10.06 20.28 -9.92
C ASP A 2 9.13 19.30 -9.16
N SER A 3 8.50 19.77 -8.09
CA SER A 3 7.59 18.95 -7.28
C SER A 3 6.41 18.39 -8.09
N GLN A 4 6.00 19.09 -9.15
CA GLN A 4 4.90 18.69 -10.02
C GLN A 4 5.31 17.52 -10.93
N GLY A 5 6.53 17.53 -11.50
CA GLY A 5 7.05 16.42 -12.29
C GLY A 5 7.10 15.09 -11.52
N LEU A 6 7.57 15.12 -10.28
CA LEU A 6 7.57 13.94 -9.40
C LEU A 6 6.15 13.42 -9.11
N GLN A 7 5.20 14.33 -8.96
CA GLN A 7 3.81 13.96 -8.71
C GLN A 7 3.19 13.26 -9.94
N ILE A 8 3.43 13.79 -11.14
CA ILE A 8 2.97 13.19 -12.40
C ILE A 8 3.55 11.78 -12.55
N MET A 9 4.84 11.59 -12.26
CA MET A 9 5.47 10.27 -12.32
C MET A 9 4.87 9.29 -11.32
N ASN A 10 4.56 9.72 -10.10
CA ASN A 10 3.87 8.85 -9.13
C ASN A 10 2.47 8.45 -9.58
N ILE A 11 1.72 9.34 -10.24
CA ILE A 11 0.40 9.03 -10.80
C ILE A 11 0.53 8.01 -11.93
N LYS A 12 1.45 8.22 -12.87
CA LYS A 12 1.71 7.29 -13.97
C LYS A 12 2.15 5.92 -13.48
N LEU A 13 3.05 5.87 -12.49
CA LEU A 13 3.50 4.64 -11.89
C LEU A 13 2.37 3.82 -11.28
N ARG A 14 1.46 4.45 -10.55
CA ARG A 14 0.27 3.76 -10.01
C ARG A 14 -0.58 3.15 -11.12
N GLN A 15 -0.85 3.93 -12.17
CA GLN A 15 -1.60 3.43 -13.32
C GLN A 15 -0.92 2.20 -13.93
N TRP A 16 0.39 2.25 -14.17
CA TRP A 16 1.13 1.12 -14.75
C TRP A 16 1.08 -0.14 -13.87
N LEU A 17 1.22 0.02 -12.56
CA LEU A 17 1.15 -1.11 -11.62
C LEU A 17 -0.25 -1.72 -11.55
N GLU A 18 -1.30 -0.90 -11.61
CA GLU A 18 -2.69 -1.37 -11.71
C GLU A 18 -2.93 -2.18 -13.00
N HIS A 19 -2.33 -1.79 -14.13
CA HIS A 19 -2.40 -2.55 -15.39
C HIS A 19 -1.66 -3.88 -15.34
N LEU A 20 -0.65 -4.02 -14.49
CA LEU A 20 -0.01 -5.32 -14.20
C LEU A 20 -0.88 -6.21 -13.31
N GLY A 21 -2.09 -5.79 -12.96
CA GLY A 21 -2.99 -6.50 -12.06
C GLY A 21 -2.56 -6.44 -10.60
N LEU A 22 -1.70 -5.48 -10.24
CA LEU A 22 -1.32 -5.24 -8.85
C LEU A 22 -2.32 -4.26 -8.22
N GLN A 23 -2.75 -4.59 -7.01
CA GLN A 23 -3.70 -3.81 -6.25
C GLN A 23 -2.99 -2.87 -5.27
N LEU A 24 -3.34 -1.58 -5.30
CA LEU A 24 -2.80 -0.60 -4.37
C LEU A 24 -3.44 -0.77 -2.98
N ILE A 25 -2.62 -1.10 -1.98
CA ILE A 25 -3.02 -1.13 -0.57
C ILE A 25 -2.11 -0.19 0.22
N GLY A 26 -2.69 0.93 0.67
CA GLY A 26 -1.95 1.99 1.35
C GLY A 26 -0.99 2.71 0.39
N ARG A 27 0.30 2.33 0.42
CA ARG A 27 1.36 2.91 -0.44
C ARG A 27 2.05 1.87 -1.33
N ASN A 28 1.74 0.59 -1.15
CA ASN A 28 2.40 -0.52 -1.82
C ASN A 28 1.41 -1.24 -2.72
N HIS A 29 1.92 -1.98 -3.70
CA HIS A 29 1.10 -2.69 -4.68
C HIS A 29 1.28 -4.19 -4.48
N PHE A 30 0.19 -4.94 -4.35
CA PHE A 30 0.21 -6.36 -4.04
C PHE A 30 -0.49 -7.17 -5.13
N ASN A 31 -0.14 -8.44 -5.28
CA ASN A 31 -0.77 -9.35 -6.21
C ASN A 31 -1.66 -10.36 -5.45
N PRO A 32 -2.98 -10.16 -5.39
CA PRO A 32 -3.90 -11.10 -4.74
C PRO A 32 -3.91 -12.50 -5.39
N LYS A 33 -3.66 -12.56 -6.71
CA LYS A 33 -3.70 -13.82 -7.48
C LYS A 33 -2.51 -14.73 -7.18
N ALA A 34 -1.37 -14.15 -6.79
CA ALA A 34 -0.16 -14.86 -6.42
C ALA A 34 -0.07 -15.13 -4.90
N ALA A 35 -1.20 -15.05 -4.18
CA ALA A 35 -1.23 -15.22 -2.73
C ALA A 35 -0.85 -16.65 -2.32
N ALA A 36 0.13 -16.77 -1.42
CA ALA A 36 0.41 -18.02 -0.71
C ALA A 36 -0.53 -18.12 0.49
N ARG A 37 -1.14 -19.29 0.72
CA ARG A 37 -2.05 -19.52 1.84
C ARG A 37 -1.46 -20.59 2.76
N ASP A 38 -1.46 -20.31 4.05
CA ASP A 38 -1.14 -21.30 5.09
C ASP A 38 -2.38 -21.49 5.96
N GLU A 39 -3.04 -22.64 5.78
CA GLU A 39 -4.27 -22.98 6.50
C GLU A 39 -4.00 -23.25 7.99
N ARG A 40 -2.79 -23.70 8.34
CA ARG A 40 -2.41 -24.03 9.73
C ARG A 40 -2.49 -22.79 10.62
N TYR A 41 -2.05 -21.65 10.09
CA TYR A 41 -2.05 -20.37 10.79
C TYR A 41 -3.21 -19.45 10.37
N LYS A 42 -4.08 -19.89 9.45
CA LYS A 42 -5.17 -19.10 8.86
C LYS A 42 -4.68 -17.75 8.32
N ILE A 43 -3.59 -17.78 7.56
CA ILE A 43 -2.99 -16.60 6.94
C ILE A 43 -2.95 -16.74 5.42
N SER A 44 -3.20 -15.64 4.73
CA SER A 44 -2.88 -15.41 3.34
C SER A 44 -1.77 -14.37 3.23
N ILE A 45 -0.75 -14.65 2.41
CA ILE A 45 0.44 -13.83 2.21
C ILE A 45 0.42 -13.33 0.77
N TRP A 46 0.21 -12.04 0.60
CA TRP A 46 0.17 -11.41 -0.72
C TRP A 46 1.53 -10.83 -1.05
N PRO A 47 2.23 -11.34 -2.07
CA PRO A 47 3.48 -10.74 -2.53
C PRO A 47 3.20 -9.40 -3.23
N GLY A 48 4.15 -8.48 -3.17
CA GLY A 48 3.99 -7.16 -3.75
C GLY A 48 5.29 -6.36 -3.80
N TYR A 49 5.14 -5.10 -4.22
CA TYR A 49 6.24 -4.18 -4.42
C TYR A 49 5.96 -2.85 -3.71
N SER A 50 6.96 -2.37 -2.99
CA SER A 50 7.03 -0.98 -2.54
C SER A 50 7.79 -0.19 -3.58
N THR A 51 7.22 0.90 -4.06
CA THR A 51 7.82 1.71 -5.11
C THR A 51 7.94 3.16 -4.65
N SER A 52 9.07 3.80 -4.97
CA SER A 52 9.25 5.23 -4.71
C SER A 52 10.09 5.89 -5.81
N VAL A 53 9.56 6.94 -6.41
CA VAL A 53 10.27 7.76 -7.39
C VAL A 53 11.03 8.88 -6.69
N ARG A 54 12.32 9.02 -6.94
CA ARG A 54 13.19 10.05 -6.33
C ARG A 54 14.13 10.65 -7.36
N GLN A 55 14.38 11.96 -7.27
CA GLN A 55 15.49 12.58 -8.02
C GLN A 55 16.80 12.28 -7.30
N HIS A 56 17.80 11.77 -8.00
CA HIS A 56 19.15 11.59 -7.49
C HIS A 56 20.14 12.22 -8.45
N GLU A 57 20.88 13.23 -7.98
CA GLU A 57 21.89 13.98 -8.73
C GLU A 57 21.46 14.31 -10.17
N GLN A 58 21.82 13.47 -11.14
CA GLN A 58 21.62 13.67 -12.57
C GLN A 58 20.40 12.95 -13.15
N ALA A 59 19.75 12.05 -12.41
CA ALA A 59 18.71 11.17 -12.94
C ALA A 59 17.51 11.01 -12.00
N LEU A 60 16.36 10.70 -12.59
CA LEU A 60 15.20 10.27 -11.83
C LEU A 60 15.34 8.77 -11.55
N LEU A 61 15.14 8.32 -10.32
CA LEU A 61 15.29 6.92 -9.95
C LEU A 61 13.97 6.33 -9.48
N LEU A 62 13.69 5.10 -9.90
CA LEU A 62 12.62 4.29 -9.33
C LEU A 62 13.24 3.29 -8.34
N ASN A 63 12.98 3.48 -7.06
CA ASN A 63 13.31 2.48 -6.05
C ASN A 63 12.17 1.44 -5.98
N VAL A 64 12.52 0.16 -5.98
CA VAL A 64 11.59 -0.96 -5.91
C VAL A 64 12.10 -1.95 -4.86
N ASP A 65 11.25 -2.31 -3.91
CA ASP A 65 11.54 -3.35 -2.93
C ASP A 65 10.41 -4.38 -2.88
N VAL A 66 10.77 -5.64 -2.60
CA VAL A 66 9.81 -6.74 -2.48
C VAL A 66 9.22 -6.73 -1.09
N VAL A 67 7.89 -6.61 -1.01
CA VAL A 67 7.14 -6.54 0.25
C VAL A 67 6.03 -7.58 0.27
N HIS A 68 5.55 -7.92 1.47
CA HIS A 68 4.46 -8.87 1.66
C HIS A 68 3.37 -8.26 2.53
N LYS A 69 2.11 -8.49 2.17
CA LYS A 69 0.96 -8.14 2.99
C LYS A 69 0.42 -9.43 3.62
N PHE A 70 0.36 -9.46 4.94
CA PHE A 70 -0.27 -10.54 5.68
C PHE A 70 -1.74 -10.23 5.90
N LEU A 71 -2.59 -11.17 5.54
CA LEU A 71 -4.03 -11.14 5.73
C LEU A 71 -4.43 -12.37 6.52
N ARG A 72 -5.35 -12.19 7.46
CA ARG A 72 -5.92 -13.30 8.22
C ARG A 72 -7.15 -13.80 7.46
N THR A 73 -7.35 -15.11 7.44
CA THR A 73 -8.54 -15.72 6.84
C THR A 73 -9.80 -15.43 7.66
N GLU A 74 -9.64 -15.11 8.95
CA GLU A 74 -10.75 -14.81 9.85
C GLU A 74 -11.31 -13.41 9.61
N THR A 75 -12.64 -13.32 9.58
CA THR A 75 -13.37 -12.05 9.49
C THR A 75 -13.43 -11.36 10.85
N ALA A 76 -13.71 -10.06 10.87
CA ALA A 76 -14.00 -9.34 12.09
C ALA A 76 -15.24 -9.93 12.81
N TYR A 77 -16.21 -10.42 12.04
CA TYR A 77 -17.37 -11.15 12.58
C TYR A 77 -16.97 -12.45 13.30
N ASP A 78 -16.04 -13.23 12.74
CA ASP A 78 -15.55 -14.45 13.40
C ASP A 78 -14.88 -14.15 14.74
N ILE A 79 -14.13 -13.05 14.83
CA ILE A 79 -13.53 -12.59 16.09
C ILE A 79 -14.62 -12.21 17.10
N MET A 80 -15.64 -11.46 16.67
CA MET A 80 -16.78 -11.13 17.53
C MET A 80 -17.48 -12.39 18.05
N ARG A 81 -17.70 -13.39 17.18
CA ARG A 81 -18.35 -14.65 17.55
C ARG A 81 -17.53 -15.44 18.58
N LYS A 82 -16.21 -15.43 18.48
CA LYS A 82 -15.31 -16.06 19.47
C LYS A 82 -15.38 -15.43 20.86
N CYS A 83 -15.73 -14.15 20.95
CA CYS A 83 -15.90 -13.46 22.23
C CYS A 83 -17.18 -13.91 22.99
N GLY A 84 -18.13 -14.56 22.30
CA GLY A 84 -19.33 -15.12 22.90
C GLY A 84 -20.20 -14.08 23.63
N ARG A 85 -20.61 -14.36 24.86
CA ARG A 85 -21.50 -13.48 25.65
C ARG A 85 -20.85 -12.14 26.03
N ASN A 86 -19.52 -12.09 26.09
CA ASN A 86 -18.76 -10.89 26.47
C ASN A 86 -18.33 -10.08 25.24
N VAL A 87 -19.03 -10.21 24.11
CA VAL A 87 -18.66 -9.57 22.85
C VAL A 87 -18.50 -8.05 22.97
N LYS A 88 -19.35 -7.37 23.75
CA LYS A 88 -19.28 -5.92 23.95
C LYS A 88 -18.01 -5.47 24.68
N THR A 89 -17.44 -6.30 25.55
CA THR A 89 -16.24 -5.97 26.34
C THR A 89 -14.95 -6.51 25.73
N GLU A 90 -14.99 -7.68 25.11
CA GLU A 90 -13.81 -8.34 24.54
C GLU A 90 -13.54 -7.94 23.09
N ALA A 91 -14.57 -7.84 22.23
CA ALA A 91 -14.35 -7.53 20.81
C ALA A 91 -13.60 -6.21 20.58
N PRO A 92 -13.88 -5.11 21.34
CA PRO A 92 -13.11 -3.88 21.19
C PRO A 92 -11.60 -4.04 21.38
N LYS A 93 -11.15 -4.94 22.29
CA LYS A 93 -9.72 -5.19 22.55
C LYS A 93 -8.99 -5.75 21.33
N TYR A 94 -9.69 -6.54 20.52
CA TYR A 94 -9.12 -7.19 19.33
C TYR A 94 -9.32 -6.39 18.05
N LEU A 95 -10.35 -5.54 17.97
CA LEU A 95 -10.78 -4.87 16.75
C LEU A 95 -10.39 -3.40 16.70
N LEU A 96 -10.50 -2.65 17.80
CA LEU A 96 -10.22 -1.21 17.78
C LEU A 96 -8.76 -0.92 17.46
N GLY A 97 -8.53 0.06 16.61
CA GLY A 97 -7.21 0.47 16.11
C GLY A 97 -6.61 -0.46 15.05
N THR A 98 -7.21 -1.63 14.80
CA THR A 98 -6.76 -2.55 13.75
C THR A 98 -7.19 -2.08 12.37
N VAL A 99 -6.53 -2.62 11.34
CA VAL A 99 -6.88 -2.37 9.94
C VAL A 99 -7.55 -3.61 9.38
N VAL A 100 -8.77 -3.45 8.90
CA VAL A 100 -9.53 -4.48 8.18
C VAL A 100 -9.45 -4.22 6.68
N MET A 101 -9.60 -5.27 5.89
CA MET A 101 -9.76 -5.21 4.45
C MET A 101 -11.11 -5.79 4.06
N THR A 102 -11.84 -5.09 3.22
CA THR A 102 -13.15 -5.53 2.72
C THR A 102 -12.97 -6.55 1.59
N THR A 103 -13.76 -7.61 1.58
CA THR A 103 -13.58 -8.72 0.62
C THR A 103 -14.09 -8.44 -0.79
N TYR A 104 -14.98 -7.45 -0.96
CA TYR A 104 -15.67 -7.15 -2.21
C TYR A 104 -14.99 -6.09 -3.08
N ASN A 105 -14.22 -5.18 -2.47
CA ASN A 105 -13.48 -4.13 -3.17
C ASN A 105 -12.03 -4.00 -2.69
N GLU A 106 -11.61 -4.87 -1.77
CA GLU A 106 -10.24 -4.99 -1.25
C GLU A 106 -9.67 -3.68 -0.68
N LYS A 107 -10.56 -2.74 -0.29
CA LYS A 107 -10.20 -1.50 0.40
C LYS A 107 -9.88 -1.77 1.85
N THR A 108 -8.98 -0.98 2.42
CA THR A 108 -8.60 -1.11 3.82
C THR A 108 -9.10 0.06 4.66
N TYR A 109 -9.65 -0.24 5.82
CA TYR A 109 -10.19 0.73 6.76
C TYR A 109 -9.61 0.49 8.15
N ARG A 110 -9.40 1.57 8.90
CA ARG A 110 -9.04 1.48 10.31
C ARG A 110 -10.33 1.43 11.13
N VAL A 111 -10.45 0.45 12.01
CA VAL A 111 -11.59 0.37 12.92
C VAL A 111 -11.35 1.31 14.07
N ASP A 112 -12.12 2.38 14.17
CA ASP A 112 -12.02 3.39 15.23
C ASP A 112 -13.12 3.26 16.27
N ASP A 113 -14.24 2.59 15.94
CA ASP A 113 -15.34 2.30 16.85
C ASP A 113 -16.13 1.05 16.43
N ILE A 114 -17.01 0.59 17.31
CA ILE A 114 -18.01 -0.44 17.00
C ILE A 114 -19.38 0.10 17.42
N ASP A 115 -20.29 0.23 16.45
CA ASP A 115 -21.66 0.63 16.69
C ASP A 115 -22.51 -0.63 16.94
N TRP A 116 -23.05 -0.73 18.17
CA TRP A 116 -23.86 -1.87 18.61
C TRP A 116 -25.35 -1.67 18.39
N ASP A 117 -25.78 -0.45 18.07
CA ASP A 117 -27.17 -0.09 17.88
C ASP A 117 -27.54 -0.12 16.38
N CYS A 118 -26.56 0.13 15.51
CA CYS A 118 -26.67 -0.03 14.06
C CYS A 118 -26.36 -1.46 13.61
N ASN A 119 -27.05 -1.92 12.56
CA ASN A 119 -26.91 -3.26 11.98
C ASN A 119 -27.12 -3.23 10.45
N PRO A 120 -26.83 -4.34 9.72
CA PRO A 120 -27.03 -4.41 8.28
C PRO A 120 -28.44 -4.05 7.76
N SER A 121 -29.49 -4.23 8.57
CA SER A 121 -30.87 -3.85 8.20
C SER A 121 -31.16 -2.37 8.37
N SER A 122 -30.24 -1.60 8.96
CA SER A 122 -30.40 -0.15 9.16
C SER A 122 -30.25 0.62 7.85
N CYS A 123 -30.92 1.78 7.77
CA CYS A 123 -30.90 2.65 6.60
C CYS A 123 -29.83 3.74 6.69
N PHE A 124 -29.35 4.19 5.53
CA PHE A 124 -28.51 5.36 5.40
C PHE A 124 -28.87 6.15 4.12
N PRO A 125 -28.58 7.46 4.08
CA PRO A 125 -28.84 8.27 2.89
C PRO A 125 -27.90 7.87 1.74
N TYR A 126 -28.47 7.50 0.59
CA TYR A 126 -27.75 7.10 -0.62
C TYR A 126 -28.44 7.63 -1.88
N LYS A 127 -27.68 8.33 -2.74
CA LYS A 127 -28.14 8.88 -4.04
C LYS A 127 -29.47 9.66 -3.97
N GLY A 128 -29.70 10.41 -2.89
CA GLY A 128 -30.90 11.25 -2.72
C GLY A 128 -32.12 10.52 -2.17
N GLY A 129 -31.99 9.24 -1.80
CA GLY A 129 -33.00 8.47 -1.04
C GLY A 129 -32.38 7.76 0.16
N GLU A 130 -33.15 6.89 0.82
CA GLU A 130 -32.65 5.98 1.84
C GLU A 130 -32.42 4.57 1.26
N CYS A 131 -31.34 3.93 1.68
CA CYS A 131 -30.99 2.57 1.28
C CYS A 131 -30.54 1.79 2.51
N THR A 132 -30.91 0.52 2.62
CA THR A 132 -30.36 -0.35 3.66
C THR A 132 -28.95 -0.79 3.30
N TYR A 133 -28.13 -1.17 4.29
CA TYR A 133 -26.82 -1.75 3.99
C TYR A 133 -26.96 -3.08 3.22
N LEU A 134 -27.96 -3.90 3.55
CA LEU A 134 -28.27 -5.13 2.81
C LEU A 134 -28.47 -4.87 1.30
N ASP A 135 -29.37 -3.94 0.97
CA ASP A 135 -29.65 -3.58 -0.43
C ASP A 135 -28.42 -2.98 -1.11
N TYR A 136 -27.65 -2.17 -0.39
CA TYR A 136 -26.44 -1.55 -0.92
C TYR A 136 -25.40 -2.60 -1.31
N TYR A 137 -25.10 -3.55 -0.44
CA TYR A 137 -24.10 -4.59 -0.71
C TYR A 137 -24.57 -5.59 -1.78
N GLU A 138 -25.86 -5.93 -1.81
CA GLU A 138 -26.40 -6.81 -2.84
C GLU A 138 -26.41 -6.12 -4.22
N LYS A 139 -26.87 -4.86 -4.32
CA LYS A 139 -26.99 -4.15 -5.61
C LYS A 139 -25.63 -3.75 -6.19
N ASN A 140 -24.71 -3.24 -5.37
CA ASN A 140 -23.44 -2.70 -5.88
C ASN A 140 -22.33 -3.74 -5.98
N TYR A 141 -22.37 -4.78 -5.12
CA TYR A 141 -21.28 -5.76 -5.03
C TYR A 141 -21.75 -7.21 -5.21
N GLN A 142 -23.07 -7.47 -5.34
CA GLN A 142 -23.63 -8.83 -5.46
C GLN A 142 -23.27 -9.73 -4.26
N VAL A 143 -23.12 -9.11 -3.08
CA VAL A 143 -22.78 -9.79 -1.84
C VAL A 143 -24.01 -9.90 -0.95
N LYS A 144 -24.29 -11.12 -0.47
CA LYS A 144 -25.37 -11.40 0.50
C LYS A 144 -24.80 -11.50 1.90
N ILE A 145 -25.32 -10.68 2.80
CA ILE A 145 -24.97 -10.70 4.24
C ILE A 145 -25.82 -11.76 4.93
N ARG A 146 -25.19 -12.62 5.74
CA ARG A 146 -25.85 -13.77 6.36
C ARG A 146 -26.46 -13.40 7.70
N ASP A 147 -25.70 -12.73 8.56
CA ASP A 147 -26.22 -12.25 9.84
C ASP A 147 -26.64 -10.78 9.74
N GLN A 148 -27.94 -10.52 9.79
CA GLN A 148 -28.48 -9.17 9.71
C GLN A 148 -28.49 -8.43 11.06
N LYS A 149 -28.21 -9.14 12.17
CA LYS A 149 -28.21 -8.58 13.53
C LYS A 149 -26.82 -8.26 14.04
N GLN A 150 -25.78 -8.52 13.25
CA GLN A 150 -24.41 -8.20 13.62
C GLN A 150 -24.24 -6.67 13.80
N PRO A 151 -23.40 -6.22 14.75
CA PRO A 151 -23.07 -4.81 14.91
C PRO A 151 -22.26 -4.29 13.70
N MET A 152 -22.06 -3.00 13.61
CA MET A 152 -21.30 -2.36 12.53
C MET A 152 -19.93 -1.87 13.02
N LEU A 153 -18.89 -2.04 12.21
CA LEU A 153 -17.59 -1.40 12.45
C LEU A 153 -17.63 0.05 11.96
N VAL A 154 -17.04 0.97 12.70
CA VAL A 154 -16.98 2.39 12.33
C VAL A 154 -15.54 2.79 12.02
N SER A 155 -15.31 3.32 10.83
CA SER A 155 -14.06 3.95 10.42
C SER A 155 -14.27 5.47 10.37
N LYS A 156 -13.54 6.20 11.20
CA LYS A 156 -13.66 7.67 11.29
C LYS A 156 -12.75 8.33 10.24
N PRO A 157 -13.22 9.39 9.56
CA PRO A 157 -12.40 10.09 8.57
C PRO A 157 -11.21 10.77 9.26
N LYS A 158 -10.07 10.89 8.54
CA LYS A 158 -8.93 11.67 9.05
C LYS A 158 -9.28 13.15 9.08
N LYS A 159 -8.57 13.94 9.91
CA LYS A 159 -8.77 15.40 10.01
C LYS A 159 -8.83 16.14 8.67
N ARG A 160 -8.04 15.68 7.68
CA ARG A 160 -8.03 16.24 6.32
C ARG A 160 -9.32 15.95 5.54
N ASP A 161 -9.91 14.80 5.76
CA ASP A 161 -11.08 14.29 5.04
C ASP A 161 -12.36 14.86 5.67
N LEU A 162 -12.35 15.08 6.99
CA LEU A 162 -13.42 15.81 7.69
C LEU A 162 -13.60 17.23 7.14
N ARG A 163 -12.50 17.93 6.80
CA ARG A 163 -12.55 19.25 6.14
C ARG A 163 -13.19 19.22 4.75
N ARG A 164 -13.28 18.05 4.13
CA ARG A 164 -13.95 17.81 2.84
C ARG A 164 -15.41 17.36 3.00
N GLY A 165 -15.93 17.34 4.23
CA GLY A 165 -17.28 16.89 4.53
C GLY A 165 -17.45 15.37 4.56
N ALA A 166 -16.35 14.60 4.69
CA ALA A 166 -16.45 13.16 4.82
C ALA A 166 -17.09 12.78 6.17
N GLY A 167 -18.06 11.87 6.12
CA GLY A 167 -18.71 11.29 7.30
C GLY A 167 -18.00 10.04 7.81
N ASN A 168 -18.57 9.44 8.85
CA ASN A 168 -18.16 8.12 9.33
C ASN A 168 -18.55 7.05 8.31
N ILE A 169 -17.66 6.07 8.12
CA ILE A 169 -17.92 4.90 7.28
C ILE A 169 -18.33 3.74 8.18
N TYR A 170 -19.46 3.11 7.88
CA TYR A 170 -19.94 1.92 8.56
C TYR A 170 -19.68 0.69 7.70
N LEU A 171 -19.08 -0.34 8.28
CA LEU A 171 -18.67 -1.56 7.59
C LEU A 171 -19.28 -2.77 8.28
N VAL A 172 -19.71 -3.74 7.48
CA VAL A 172 -20.28 -5.00 7.98
C VAL A 172 -19.13 -5.94 8.38
N PRO A 173 -19.04 -6.40 9.66
CA PRO A 173 -17.94 -7.24 10.14
C PRO A 173 -17.73 -8.52 9.35
N GLU A 174 -18.79 -9.15 8.83
CA GLU A 174 -18.74 -10.37 8.02
C GLU A 174 -17.98 -10.17 6.70
N LEU A 175 -17.99 -8.95 6.15
CA LEU A 175 -17.34 -8.61 4.89
C LEU A 175 -15.92 -8.08 5.08
N CYS A 176 -15.45 -8.03 6.32
CA CYS A 176 -14.18 -7.44 6.71
C CYS A 176 -13.21 -8.54 7.19
N ILE A 177 -12.14 -8.80 6.45
CA ILE A 177 -11.05 -9.67 6.88
C ILE A 177 -9.98 -8.87 7.63
N MET A 178 -9.41 -9.48 8.67
CA MET A 178 -8.40 -8.82 9.48
C MET A 178 -7.06 -8.79 8.75
N THR A 179 -6.30 -7.71 8.92
CA THR A 179 -4.97 -7.59 8.30
C THR A 179 -3.85 -7.54 9.33
N GLY A 180 -2.65 -7.92 8.90
CA GLY A 180 -1.46 -7.96 9.74
C GLY A 180 -1.36 -9.20 10.63
N LEU A 181 -0.27 -9.23 11.40
CA LEU A 181 -0.04 -10.22 12.45
C LEU A 181 -0.40 -9.58 13.79
N THR A 182 -1.11 -10.32 14.65
CA THR A 182 -1.34 -9.90 16.04
C THR A 182 -0.07 -10.09 16.86
N ASP A 183 -0.02 -9.50 18.05
CA ASP A 183 1.14 -9.68 18.94
C ASP A 183 1.25 -11.13 19.43
N ASP A 184 0.12 -11.81 19.66
CA ASP A 184 0.11 -13.25 19.97
C ASP A 184 0.74 -14.08 18.83
N MET A 185 0.41 -13.76 17.58
CA MET A 185 0.98 -14.44 16.41
C MET A 185 2.47 -14.14 16.24
N ARG A 186 2.93 -12.93 16.63
CA ARG A 186 4.36 -12.59 16.66
C ARG A 186 5.09 -13.29 17.80
N GLY A 187 4.40 -13.59 18.90
CA GLY A 187 4.93 -14.35 20.04
C GLY A 187 5.10 -15.84 19.77
N ASP A 188 4.35 -16.41 18.82
CA ASP A 188 4.49 -17.81 18.43
C ASP A 188 5.75 -18.04 17.58
N PHE A 189 6.74 -18.68 18.19
CA PHE A 189 8.03 -18.97 17.56
C PHE A 189 7.92 -19.91 16.36
N ASN A 190 7.05 -20.93 16.41
CA ASN A 190 6.92 -21.90 15.34
C ASN A 190 6.29 -21.24 14.11
N MET A 191 5.25 -20.45 14.35
CA MET A 191 4.61 -19.63 13.33
C MET A 191 5.58 -18.64 12.70
N MET A 192 6.32 -17.87 13.50
CA MET A 192 7.27 -16.88 12.99
C MET A 192 8.45 -17.51 12.26
N LYS A 193 8.90 -18.72 12.66
CA LYS A 193 9.92 -19.49 11.95
C LYS A 193 9.43 -19.90 10.56
N ASP A 194 8.20 -20.39 10.44
CA ASP A 194 7.60 -20.77 9.16
C ASP A 194 7.34 -19.55 8.29
N LEU A 195 6.86 -18.44 8.86
CA LEU A 195 6.61 -17.20 8.12
C LEU A 195 7.91 -16.49 7.71
N ALA A 196 9.01 -16.72 8.44
CA ALA A 196 10.30 -16.07 8.15
C ALA A 196 10.81 -16.38 6.75
N GLN A 197 10.47 -17.53 6.15
CA GLN A 197 10.86 -17.84 4.77
C GLN A 197 10.26 -16.85 3.74
N TYR A 198 9.10 -16.27 4.04
CA TYR A 198 8.45 -15.24 3.22
C TYR A 198 9.00 -13.85 3.55
N MET A 199 9.26 -13.57 4.83
CA MET A 199 9.80 -12.26 5.26
C MET A 199 11.29 -12.07 4.92
N ARG A 200 12.07 -13.15 4.94
CA ARG A 200 13.53 -13.16 4.77
C ARG A 200 13.90 -13.77 3.43
N MET A 201 13.63 -13.02 2.37
CA MET A 201 14.03 -13.40 1.01
C MET A 201 15.56 -13.31 0.85
N ALA A 202 16.17 -14.39 0.36
CA ALA A 202 17.60 -14.42 0.03
C ALA A 202 17.94 -13.41 -1.09
N PRO A 203 19.16 -12.82 -1.10
CA PRO A 203 19.54 -11.79 -2.06
C PRO A 203 19.30 -12.18 -3.53
N ASP A 204 19.68 -13.39 -3.93
CA ASP A 204 19.53 -13.86 -5.32
C ASP A 204 18.06 -13.93 -5.74
N LYS A 205 17.18 -14.43 -4.86
CA LYS A 205 15.74 -14.48 -5.11
C LYS A 205 15.15 -13.08 -5.20
N ARG A 206 15.63 -12.14 -4.38
CA ARG A 206 15.20 -10.73 -4.44
C ARG A 206 15.60 -10.10 -5.78
N VAL A 207 16.84 -10.29 -6.23
CA VAL A 207 17.29 -9.80 -7.54
C VAL A 207 16.44 -10.40 -8.67
N GLN A 208 16.18 -11.71 -8.65
CA GLN A 208 15.33 -12.36 -9.65
C GLN A 208 13.92 -11.78 -9.67
N ALA A 209 13.30 -11.53 -8.51
CA ALA A 209 11.98 -10.92 -8.41
C ALA A 209 11.97 -9.49 -8.99
N LEU A 210 13.00 -8.69 -8.70
CA LEU A 210 13.13 -7.33 -9.23
C LEU A 210 13.38 -7.30 -10.75
N VAL A 211 14.18 -8.24 -11.27
CA VAL A 211 14.40 -8.38 -12.72
C VAL A 211 13.13 -8.80 -13.44
N ARG A 212 12.35 -9.72 -12.86
CA ARG A 212 11.03 -10.09 -13.39
C ARG A 212 10.08 -8.91 -13.39
N PHE A 213 9.98 -8.19 -12.27
CA PHE A 213 9.20 -6.96 -12.18
C PHE A 213 9.56 -5.95 -13.27
N ASN A 214 10.85 -5.72 -13.50
CA ASN A 214 11.30 -4.80 -14.55
C ASN A 214 10.91 -5.28 -15.96
N ARG A 215 11.02 -6.58 -16.22
CA ARG A 215 10.57 -7.18 -17.49
C ARG A 215 9.07 -7.02 -17.69
N ASP A 216 8.28 -7.33 -16.67
CA ASP A 216 6.82 -7.22 -16.72
C ASP A 216 6.39 -5.77 -16.99
N LEU A 217 7.04 -4.81 -16.31
CA LEU A 217 6.81 -3.38 -16.51
C LEU A 217 7.19 -2.92 -17.93
N ALA A 218 8.30 -3.42 -18.49
CA ALA A 218 8.79 -3.06 -19.83
C ALA A 218 7.99 -3.73 -20.97
N SER A 219 7.48 -4.94 -20.74
CA SER A 219 6.74 -5.73 -21.74
C SER A 219 5.32 -5.22 -22.01
N ASN A 220 4.82 -4.28 -21.20
CA ASN A 220 3.46 -3.79 -21.28
C ASN A 220 3.34 -2.75 -22.41
N GLU A 221 3.02 -3.20 -23.63
CA GLU A 221 2.98 -2.42 -24.88
C GLU A 221 2.14 -1.13 -24.82
N LYS A 222 1.21 -1.03 -23.87
CA LYS A 222 0.34 0.16 -23.71
C LYS A 222 1.08 1.38 -23.16
N HIS A 223 2.34 1.24 -22.75
CA HIS A 223 3.07 2.29 -22.06
C HIS A 223 4.53 2.37 -22.54
N THR A 224 4.82 3.37 -23.37
CA THR A 224 6.20 3.77 -23.68
C THR A 224 6.83 4.36 -22.42
N PHE A 225 7.40 3.51 -21.58
CA PHE A 225 8.42 3.93 -20.64
C PHE A 225 9.69 4.29 -21.42
N PRO A 226 10.38 5.40 -21.13
CA PRO A 226 11.77 5.53 -21.57
C PRO A 226 12.55 4.35 -21.00
N SER A 227 13.32 3.69 -21.85
CA SER A 227 14.07 2.46 -21.59
C SER A 227 14.72 2.45 -20.20
N ILE A 228 14.23 1.57 -19.32
CA ILE A 228 14.84 1.33 -18.01
C ILE A 228 16.09 0.48 -18.24
N SER A 229 17.27 1.11 -18.20
CA SER A 229 18.54 0.40 -18.14
C SER A 229 18.75 -0.11 -16.71
N LEU A 230 18.88 -1.43 -16.55
CA LEU A 230 19.31 -2.03 -15.30
C LEU A 230 20.79 -1.69 -15.11
N LEU A 231 21.11 -0.80 -14.16
CA LEU A 231 22.48 -0.62 -13.68
C LEU A 231 22.88 -1.90 -12.93
N HIS A 232 23.51 -2.85 -13.62
CA HIS A 232 24.37 -3.83 -12.96
C HIS A 232 25.68 -3.13 -12.62
N SER A 233 25.91 -2.84 -11.34
CA SER A 233 27.26 -2.54 -10.88
C SER A 233 28.06 -3.85 -10.88
N PRO A 234 29.19 -3.95 -11.62
CA PRO A 234 30.06 -5.11 -11.50
C PRO A 234 30.66 -5.16 -10.08
N LEU A 235 30.58 -6.34 -9.48
CA LEU A 235 31.20 -6.66 -8.20
C LEU A 235 32.71 -6.35 -8.23
N SER A 236 33.13 -5.36 -7.45
CA SER A 236 34.33 -5.41 -6.59
C SER A 236 34.59 -4.03 -5.99
N SER A 237 34.87 -4.00 -4.69
CA SER A 237 35.06 -2.84 -3.81
C SER A 237 33.76 -2.18 -3.29
N PHE A 238 33.71 -2.00 -1.96
CA PHE A 238 32.71 -1.35 -1.10
C PHE A 238 31.92 -2.26 -0.13
N PRO A 239 31.78 -1.84 1.16
CA PRO A 239 31.27 -2.67 2.25
C PRO A 239 29.75 -2.88 2.20
N PRO A 240 29.20 -3.90 2.88
CA PRO A 240 27.88 -4.49 2.59
C PRO A 240 26.67 -3.72 3.13
N SER A 241 26.65 -2.38 3.09
CA SER A 241 25.58 -1.59 3.75
C SER A 241 24.80 -0.62 2.87
N LEU A 242 24.89 -0.63 1.53
CA LEU A 242 24.18 0.36 0.70
C LEU A 242 23.52 -0.24 -0.54
N TYR A 243 22.25 0.17 -0.71
CA TYR A 243 21.22 -0.34 -1.61
C TYR A 243 21.42 0.08 -3.08
N LEU A 244 20.88 -0.74 -3.99
CA LEU A 244 20.93 -0.55 -5.45
C LEU A 244 20.13 0.68 -5.91
N CYS A 245 20.76 1.55 -6.71
CA CYS A 245 20.23 2.81 -7.24
C CYS A 245 20.00 2.68 -8.77
N LEU A 246 18.85 3.11 -9.31
CA LEU A 246 18.48 2.97 -10.74
C LEU A 246 18.32 4.34 -11.42
N SER A 247 19.13 4.70 -12.41
CA SER A 247 19.02 5.99 -13.14
C SER A 247 18.13 5.98 -14.38
N LEU A 248 17.11 6.86 -14.43
CA LEU A 248 16.42 7.25 -15.67
C LEU A 248 17.21 8.34 -16.40
N SER A 249 17.60 8.05 -17.63
CA SER A 249 18.03 9.04 -18.62
C SER A 249 16.85 9.48 -19.50
N LEU A 250 16.56 10.78 -19.52
CA LEU A 250 15.64 11.41 -20.48
C LEU A 250 16.38 11.64 -21.82
N PRO A 251 15.79 11.33 -22.99
CA PRO A 251 16.34 11.77 -24.26
C PRO A 251 15.84 13.18 -24.56
N LEU A 252 16.73 14.17 -24.56
CA LEU A 252 16.52 15.44 -25.25
C LEU A 252 17.19 15.32 -26.63
N PRO A 253 16.50 15.67 -27.73
CA PRO A 253 17.16 15.91 -28.99
C PRO A 253 17.64 17.36 -29.01
N LEU A 254 18.91 17.61 -29.29
CA LEU A 254 19.36 18.74 -30.10
C LEU A 254 20.86 18.58 -30.38
N SER A 255 21.16 18.58 -31.67
CA SER A 255 22.49 18.60 -32.28
C SER A 255 23.28 19.84 -31.85
N LEU A 256 24.55 19.67 -31.50
CA LEU A 256 25.66 20.56 -31.89
C LEU A 256 26.99 19.91 -31.48
N SER A 257 27.82 19.66 -32.49
CA SER A 257 29.23 19.28 -32.40
C SER A 257 30.06 20.44 -31.85
N PHE A 258 31.09 20.16 -31.02
CA PHE A 258 32.49 20.59 -31.23
C PHE A 258 33.42 20.17 -30.07
N ASN A 259 34.51 19.49 -30.47
CA ASN A 259 35.89 19.36 -29.97
C ASN A 259 36.29 19.11 -28.50
N LEU A 260 37.24 18.17 -28.41
CA LEU A 260 38.14 17.81 -27.31
C LEU A 260 38.83 19.00 -26.64
N LEU A 261 39.03 18.89 -25.32
CA LEU A 261 40.28 19.27 -24.67
C LEU A 261 40.53 18.37 -23.43
N PHE A 262 41.67 17.68 -23.47
CA PHE A 262 42.31 17.02 -22.33
C PHE A 262 42.79 18.08 -21.34
N LEU A 263 42.66 17.83 -20.02
CA LEU A 263 43.66 18.23 -19.04
C LEU A 263 43.49 17.46 -17.72
N SER A 264 44.63 17.08 -17.19
CA SER A 264 44.93 16.20 -16.08
C SER A 264 45.06 16.92 -14.72
N SER A 265 44.77 16.16 -13.66
CA SER A 265 45.44 16.17 -12.34
C SER A 265 45.07 17.22 -11.26
N PHE A 266 45.30 16.78 -10.01
CA PHE A 266 45.19 17.39 -8.67
C PHE A 266 43.79 17.29 -8.02
N GLY A 267 43.58 16.64 -6.87
CA GLY A 267 44.44 16.34 -5.72
C GLY A 267 44.07 17.26 -4.55
N GLY A 268 43.41 16.74 -3.50
CA GLY A 268 43.13 17.56 -2.29
C GLY A 268 42.10 17.01 -1.30
N SER A 269 42.61 16.32 -0.27
CA SER A 269 42.20 16.28 1.16
C SER A 269 40.75 16.51 1.62
N LEU A 270 40.26 15.53 2.39
CA LEU A 270 39.21 15.65 3.42
C LEU A 270 39.55 16.68 4.51
N PRO A 271 38.51 17.25 5.17
CA PRO A 271 38.54 17.40 6.61
C PRO A 271 37.35 16.72 7.30
N THR A 272 37.67 16.21 8.47
CA THR A 272 36.85 15.51 9.46
C THR A 272 35.98 16.46 10.29
N GLY A 273 34.74 16.05 10.54
CA GLY A 273 34.04 16.22 11.83
C GLY A 273 33.23 17.49 12.07
N SER A 274 31.89 17.37 12.01
CA SER A 274 30.98 17.87 13.07
C SER A 274 29.54 17.38 12.85
N THR A 275 29.14 16.42 13.68
CA THR A 275 27.84 16.24 14.36
C THR A 275 26.56 16.68 13.62
N PHE A 276 25.85 15.72 13.00
CA PHE A 276 24.47 15.90 12.53
C PHE A 276 23.45 15.60 13.65
N LEU A 277 22.69 16.62 14.05
CA LEU A 277 21.43 16.47 14.78
C LEU A 277 20.30 16.10 13.78
N PRO A 278 19.39 15.17 14.11
CA PRO A 278 18.26 14.86 13.22
C PRO A 278 17.18 15.94 13.33
N LEU A 279 17.01 16.74 12.27
CA LEU A 279 15.85 17.61 12.10
C LEU A 279 14.60 16.78 11.76
N ARG A 280 13.54 16.94 12.55
CA ARG A 280 12.22 16.35 12.30
C ARG A 280 11.65 16.85 10.96
N PRO A 281 10.99 16.00 10.16
CA PRO A 281 10.35 16.45 8.93
C PRO A 281 9.12 17.32 9.26
N ARG A 282 9.07 18.52 8.66
CA ARG A 282 7.89 19.40 8.64
C ARG A 282 6.87 18.86 7.66
N ASP A 283 5.63 18.68 8.13
CA ASP A 283 4.47 18.36 7.30
C ASP A 283 4.12 19.54 6.40
N PHE A 284 4.28 19.38 5.08
CA PHE A 284 3.72 20.29 4.09
C PHE A 284 2.54 19.62 3.37
N SER A 285 1.35 20.16 3.55
CA SER A 285 0.13 19.79 2.83
C SER A 285 -0.45 21.00 2.13
N LEU A 286 -0.62 20.96 0.81
CA LEU A 286 -1.39 21.94 0.03
C LEU A 286 -2.18 21.26 -1.13
N PRO A 287 -3.27 21.89 -1.61
CA PRO A 287 -4.48 21.21 -2.04
C PRO A 287 -4.50 20.80 -3.52
N LEU A 288 -5.23 19.72 -3.82
CA LEU A 288 -5.57 19.29 -5.18
C LEU A 288 -6.93 19.87 -5.61
N PRO A 289 -7.17 20.07 -6.93
CA PRO A 289 -8.32 20.81 -7.42
C PRO A 289 -9.66 20.09 -7.20
N ASN A 290 -10.70 20.90 -6.96
CA ASN A 290 -12.07 20.49 -6.71
C ASN A 290 -12.63 19.60 -7.82
N ARG A 291 -12.86 18.31 -7.51
CA ARG A 291 -13.86 17.50 -8.20
C ARG A 291 -15.21 17.78 -7.55
N LYS A 292 -16.20 18.21 -8.34
CA LYS A 292 -17.60 18.29 -7.92
C LYS A 292 -18.02 16.93 -7.36
N ILE A 293 -18.37 16.89 -6.07
CA ILE A 293 -18.86 15.70 -5.37
C ILE A 293 -20.35 15.57 -5.71
N ASN A 294 -20.66 14.83 -6.76
CA ASN A 294 -22.01 14.33 -7.00
C ASN A 294 -22.03 12.87 -6.52
N SER A 295 -22.99 12.55 -5.64
CA SER A 295 -23.23 11.28 -4.92
C SER A 295 -22.08 10.79 -4.03
N LEU A 296 -22.24 10.94 -2.72
CA LEU A 296 -21.41 10.31 -1.69
C LEU A 296 -21.71 8.80 -1.69
N ASP A 297 -20.80 7.99 -2.22
CA ASP A 297 -20.76 6.57 -1.85
C ASP A 297 -20.40 6.50 -0.36
N PRO A 298 -21.06 5.64 0.45
CA PRO A 298 -20.78 5.54 1.89
C PRO A 298 -19.33 5.12 2.19
N GLU A 299 -18.63 4.60 1.18
CA GLU A 299 -17.25 4.13 1.22
C GLU A 299 -16.30 4.93 0.29
N SER A 300 -16.72 6.10 -0.19
CA SER A 300 -15.86 6.99 -0.98
C SER A 300 -15.09 7.95 -0.07
N LEU A 301 -13.77 7.72 0.01
CA LEU A 301 -12.76 8.67 0.46
C LEU A 301 -11.72 8.87 -0.66
#